data_AF-A0A0G2L5W1-F1
#
_entry.id   AF-A0A0G2L5W1-F1
#
_cell.length_a   1.000
_cell.length_b   1.000
_cell.length_c   1.000
_cell.angle_alpha   90.00
_cell.angle_beta   90.00
_cell.angle_gamma   90.00
#
_symmetry.space_group_name_H-M   'P 1'
#
loop_
_entity.id
_entity.type
_entity.pdbx_description
1 polymer ?
#
loop_
_entity_poly.entity_id
_entity_poly.type
_entity_poly.pdbx_seq_one_letter_code
_entity_poly.pdbx_strand_id
1 'polypeptide(L)'
;MATERVEALLERTDLSSSKSCNTTELQETGEGEIMVPYLMDCRRKQKQVFRQLFVVDDMIQLLAGLESVDQLLDEPCPQNPGNGARSAWKTLKAEYQEKVEEMEGLISTLQIRMEELQAKRQTLNSLLSTLEMKKEECKEKERITAKQNQRAEKQISFQLEDSLQAAQNAMHLCDGQLSKLKDEIEKRQARINDWTLLRDGLQSLVTMTHRGMQYRLLSVSPSELCLEILTHAGEKPLEPLRVTITMTTKDKFHLQVLQGTAGLVEEAMNGPLRQVSVALEEVMEKYISQGEMLSEIQSLRARYAIDWCPAEKLLIFLKTATKVCHLRVEEGYPSHGRAVLLSVRKDGNLLDINDLQPPVQHPVLTEWLEFLSSNPNI
;
A
#
# COMPACT_ATOMS: atom_id res chain seq x y z
N MET A 1 -25.34 2.85 -48.60
CA MET A 1 -26.31 3.62 -49.41
C MET A 1 -26.17 5.14 -49.21
N ALA A 2 -24.94 5.65 -49.14
CA ALA A 2 -24.64 7.10 -49.11
C ALA A 2 -23.39 7.41 -49.95
N THR A 3 -23.17 6.60 -50.99
CA THR A 3 -22.00 6.66 -51.87
C THR A 3 -22.39 6.77 -53.35
N GLU A 4 -23.67 6.58 -53.70
CA GLU A 4 -24.16 6.67 -55.10
C GLU A 4 -24.71 8.07 -55.48
N ARG A 5 -24.73 9.03 -54.55
CA ARG A 5 -25.20 10.41 -54.82
C ARG A 5 -24.09 11.44 -55.01
N VAL A 6 -22.82 11.03 -54.94
CA VAL A 6 -21.66 11.91 -55.17
C VAL A 6 -21.08 11.71 -56.58
N GLU A 7 -21.33 10.57 -57.23
CA GLU A 7 -20.92 10.33 -58.63
C GLU A 7 -21.83 11.04 -59.66
N ALA A 8 -23.10 11.29 -59.34
CA ALA A 8 -24.03 11.97 -60.26
C ALA A 8 -23.83 13.50 -60.37
N LEU A 9 -22.90 14.09 -59.61
CA LEU A 9 -22.58 15.53 -59.66
C LEU A 9 -21.15 15.82 -60.14
N LEU A 10 -20.36 14.78 -60.46
CA LEU A 10 -19.01 14.93 -61.00
C LEU A 10 -18.90 14.72 -62.52
N GLU A 11 -19.95 14.25 -63.20
CA GLU A 11 -19.97 14.04 -64.66
C GLU A 11 -20.55 15.21 -65.47
N ARG A 12 -20.76 16.40 -64.89
CA ARG A 12 -21.37 17.53 -65.62
C ARG A 12 -20.57 18.82 -65.68
N THR A 13 -19.26 18.71 -65.51
CA THR A 13 -18.32 19.82 -65.79
C THR A 13 -17.10 19.31 -66.57
N ASP A 14 -17.35 18.58 -67.65
CA ASP A 14 -16.46 18.62 -68.80
C ASP A 14 -16.71 19.95 -69.54
N LEU A 15 -15.92 20.95 -69.17
CA LEU A 15 -15.77 22.19 -69.91
C LEU A 15 -14.36 22.22 -70.52
N SER A 16 -14.06 21.19 -71.30
CA SER A 16 -12.99 21.16 -72.31
C SER A 16 -13.34 22.03 -73.54
N SER A 17 -14.05 23.15 -73.33
CA SER A 17 -14.35 24.14 -74.36
C SER A 17 -14.41 25.56 -73.79
N SER A 18 -13.39 25.97 -73.03
CA SER A 18 -13.08 27.39 -72.91
C SER A 18 -11.70 27.59 -73.46
N LYS A 19 -11.63 27.73 -74.80
CA LYS A 19 -10.47 28.29 -75.48
C LYS A 19 -9.98 29.48 -74.65
N SER A 20 -8.73 29.42 -74.21
CA SER A 20 -8.01 30.60 -73.76
C SER A 20 -8.04 31.59 -74.91
N CYS A 21 -9.00 32.52 -74.89
CA CYS A 21 -8.94 33.72 -75.69
C CYS A 21 -7.89 34.62 -75.03
N ASN A 22 -6.64 34.21 -75.16
CA ASN A 22 -5.51 35.14 -75.10
C ASN A 22 -5.53 35.93 -76.41
N THR A 23 -6.57 36.73 -76.60
CA THR A 23 -6.51 37.91 -77.46
C THR A 23 -6.12 39.05 -76.54
N THR A 24 -4.85 39.05 -76.13
CA THR A 24 -4.05 40.27 -76.05
C THR A 24 -3.84 40.77 -77.48
N GLU A 25 -4.93 41.05 -78.19
CA GLU A 25 -4.92 41.92 -79.35
C GLU A 25 -5.35 43.26 -78.80
N LEU A 26 -4.31 44.04 -78.49
CA LEU A 26 -4.25 45.49 -78.63
C LEU A 26 -5.57 46.06 -79.17
N GLN A 27 -6.54 46.30 -78.29
CA GLN A 27 -7.80 46.91 -78.70
C GLN A 27 -7.44 48.30 -79.21
N GLU A 28 -7.70 48.49 -80.50
CA GLU A 28 -7.18 49.54 -81.34
C GLU A 28 -7.39 50.92 -80.70
N THR A 29 -6.29 51.43 -80.15
CA THR A 29 -6.11 52.84 -79.82
C THR A 29 -6.25 53.75 -81.06
N GLY A 30 -6.45 53.17 -82.26
CA GLY A 30 -6.56 53.86 -83.56
C GLY A 30 -7.94 53.83 -84.23
N GLU A 31 -8.87 52.93 -83.87
CA GLU A 31 -10.19 52.89 -84.54
C GLU A 31 -11.00 54.16 -84.26
N GLY A 32 -10.97 54.64 -83.02
CA GLY A 32 -11.54 55.94 -82.67
C GLY A 32 -10.86 57.10 -83.40
N GLU A 33 -9.54 57.04 -83.57
CA GLU A 33 -8.72 58.04 -84.26
C GLU A 33 -8.99 58.11 -85.78
N ILE A 34 -9.38 56.98 -86.39
CA ILE A 34 -9.75 56.88 -87.82
C ILE A 34 -11.24 57.19 -88.03
N MET A 35 -12.10 56.75 -87.12
CA MET A 35 -13.55 56.93 -87.21
C MET A 35 -13.97 58.38 -86.98
N VAL A 36 -13.30 59.10 -86.08
CA VAL A 36 -13.58 60.53 -85.80
C VAL A 36 -13.42 61.42 -87.05
N PRO A 37 -12.32 61.40 -87.81
CA PRO A 37 -12.20 62.19 -89.04
C PRO A 37 -13.17 61.75 -90.13
N TYR A 38 -13.48 60.45 -90.25
CA TYR A 38 -14.49 59.95 -91.19
C TYR A 38 -15.91 60.46 -90.86
N LEU A 39 -16.31 60.41 -89.59
CA LEU A 39 -17.60 60.94 -89.12
C LEU A 39 -17.66 62.47 -89.20
N MET A 40 -16.55 63.16 -88.95
CA MET A 40 -16.41 64.61 -89.13
C MET A 40 -16.58 65.00 -90.60
N ASP A 41 -16.01 64.24 -91.54
CA ASP A 41 -16.14 64.48 -92.99
C ASP A 41 -17.55 64.18 -93.49
N CYS A 42 -18.18 63.10 -92.99
CA CYS A 42 -19.60 62.81 -93.26
C CYS A 42 -20.51 63.93 -92.73
N ARG A 43 -20.26 64.43 -91.51
CA ARG A 43 -21.02 65.56 -90.94
C ARG A 43 -20.80 66.86 -91.71
N ARG A 44 -19.60 67.08 -92.27
CA ARG A 44 -19.29 68.22 -93.15
C ARG A 44 -20.06 68.13 -94.47
N LYS A 45 -20.04 66.96 -95.12
CA LYS A 45 -20.82 66.68 -96.34
C LYS A 45 -22.32 66.82 -96.09
N GLN A 46 -22.83 66.29 -94.99
CA GLN A 46 -24.23 66.43 -94.60
C GLN A 46 -24.62 67.90 -94.36
N LYS A 47 -23.77 68.70 -93.70
CA LYS A 47 -23.96 70.16 -93.57
C LYS A 47 -24.03 70.87 -94.92
N GLN A 48 -23.20 70.46 -95.88
CA GLN A 48 -23.17 71.04 -97.22
C GLN A 48 -24.47 70.71 -97.98
N VAL A 49 -24.90 69.45 -97.94
CA VAL A 49 -26.17 69.00 -98.55
C VAL A 49 -27.34 69.73 -97.91
N PHE A 50 -27.40 69.87 -96.58
CA PHE A 50 -28.47 70.63 -95.93
C PHE A 50 -28.46 72.10 -96.34
N ARG A 51 -27.29 72.75 -96.46
CA ARG A 51 -27.21 74.14 -96.97
C ARG A 51 -27.73 74.26 -98.39
N GLN A 52 -27.42 73.29 -99.26
CA GLN A 52 -27.95 73.29 -100.63
C GLN A 52 -29.45 72.99 -100.67
N LEU A 53 -29.95 72.11 -99.80
CA LEU A 53 -31.38 71.85 -99.69
C LEU A 53 -32.15 73.09 -99.23
N PHE A 54 -31.58 73.88 -98.30
CA PHE A 54 -32.16 75.15 -97.88
C PHE A 54 -32.24 76.17 -99.03
N VAL A 55 -31.21 76.24 -99.88
CA VAL A 55 -31.24 77.10 -101.08
C VAL A 55 -32.31 76.62 -102.08
N VAL A 56 -32.47 75.30 -102.25
CA VAL A 56 -33.50 74.73 -103.13
C VAL A 56 -34.90 74.94 -102.56
N ASP A 57 -35.10 74.81 -101.26
CA ASP A 57 -36.38 75.07 -100.59
C ASP A 57 -36.76 76.55 -100.66
N ASP A 58 -35.80 77.46 -100.44
CA ASP A 58 -35.98 78.90 -100.65
C ASP A 58 -36.32 79.22 -102.12
N MET A 59 -35.64 78.58 -103.09
CA MET A 59 -35.94 78.73 -104.52
C MET A 59 -37.34 78.21 -104.88
N ILE A 60 -37.76 77.08 -104.31
CA ILE A 60 -39.10 76.51 -104.54
C ILE A 60 -40.17 77.41 -103.91
N GLN A 61 -39.94 77.98 -102.73
CA GLN A 61 -40.87 78.94 -102.12
C GLN A 61 -40.95 80.25 -102.91
N LEU A 62 -39.83 80.75 -103.46
CA LEU A 62 -39.80 81.90 -104.35
C LEU A 62 -40.59 81.63 -105.65
N LEU A 63 -40.45 80.43 -106.22
CA LEU A 63 -41.16 80.01 -107.43
C LEU A 63 -42.64 79.72 -107.19
N ALA A 64 -43.02 79.24 -106.00
CA ALA A 64 -44.40 78.94 -105.64
C ALA A 64 -45.26 80.21 -105.44
N GLY A 65 -44.65 81.39 -105.28
CA GLY A 65 -45.33 82.68 -105.16
C GLY A 65 -45.51 83.47 -106.46
N LEU A 66 -45.04 82.97 -107.61
CA LEU A 66 -45.08 83.65 -108.91
C LEU A 66 -46.22 83.11 -109.78
N GLU A 67 -47.15 83.96 -110.22
CA GLU A 67 -48.30 83.56 -111.05
C GLU A 67 -48.07 83.72 -112.57
N SER A 68 -47.00 84.42 -113.00
CA SER A 68 -46.53 84.41 -114.41
C SER A 68 -45.04 84.75 -114.56
N VAL A 69 -44.43 84.33 -115.68
CA VAL A 69 -42.98 84.42 -115.94
C VAL A 69 -42.47 85.86 -116.08
N ASP A 70 -43.31 86.80 -116.50
CA ASP A 70 -42.92 88.21 -116.69
C ASP A 70 -42.73 88.98 -115.36
N GLN A 71 -43.16 88.43 -114.22
CA GLN A 71 -42.93 89.02 -112.88
C GLN A 71 -41.50 88.78 -112.35
N LEU A 72 -40.75 87.83 -112.91
CA LEU A 72 -39.38 87.50 -112.48
C LEU A 72 -38.35 88.57 -112.92
N LEU A 73 -38.67 89.38 -113.93
CA LEU A 73 -37.72 90.30 -114.56
C LEU A 73 -37.85 91.75 -114.08
N ASP A 74 -38.97 92.14 -113.46
CA ASP A 74 -39.27 93.55 -113.14
C ASP A 74 -39.55 93.85 -111.63
N GLU A 75 -39.44 92.88 -110.71
CA GLU A 75 -39.67 93.11 -109.28
C GLU A 75 -38.40 92.90 -108.41
N PRO A 76 -38.03 93.81 -107.49
CA PRO A 76 -36.88 93.62 -106.61
C PRO A 76 -37.16 92.52 -105.56
N CYS A 77 -36.24 91.56 -105.45
CA CYS A 77 -36.33 90.39 -104.56
C CYS A 77 -36.52 90.78 -103.07
N PRO A 78 -37.48 90.16 -102.33
CA PRO A 78 -37.69 90.40 -100.90
C PRO A 78 -36.58 89.79 -100.03
N GLN A 79 -36.22 90.50 -98.96
CA GLN A 79 -34.95 90.34 -98.25
C GLN A 79 -34.83 89.18 -97.23
N ASN A 80 -35.82 88.31 -96.98
CA ASN A 80 -35.63 87.11 -96.12
C ASN A 80 -36.90 86.26 -95.94
N PRO A 81 -36.90 84.98 -96.36
CA PRO A 81 -37.64 83.90 -95.71
C PRO A 81 -36.66 82.88 -95.09
N GLY A 82 -36.88 82.39 -93.86
CA GLY A 82 -36.03 81.29 -93.33
C GLY A 82 -35.81 81.13 -91.81
N ASN A 83 -36.54 81.82 -90.93
CA ASN A 83 -36.26 81.77 -89.48
C ASN A 83 -36.93 80.61 -88.70
N GLY A 84 -38.02 79.99 -89.20
CA GLY A 84 -38.78 78.95 -88.49
C GLY A 84 -38.12 77.57 -88.43
N ALA A 85 -37.55 77.09 -89.54
CA ALA A 85 -36.83 75.81 -89.57
C ALA A 85 -35.55 75.86 -88.71
N ARG A 86 -34.95 77.05 -88.60
CA ARG A 86 -33.74 77.29 -87.80
C ARG A 86 -34.01 77.23 -86.29
N SER A 87 -35.19 77.64 -85.82
CA SER A 87 -35.56 77.51 -84.40
C SER A 87 -35.89 76.07 -84.03
N ALA A 88 -36.63 75.34 -84.88
CA ALA A 88 -36.95 73.91 -84.65
C ALA A 88 -35.69 73.02 -84.59
N TRP A 89 -34.72 73.23 -85.49
CA TRP A 89 -33.43 72.53 -85.45
C TRP A 89 -32.60 72.88 -84.20
N LYS A 90 -32.70 74.12 -83.69
CA LYS A 90 -32.04 74.51 -82.43
C LYS A 90 -32.65 73.79 -81.23
N THR A 91 -33.98 73.65 -81.17
CA THR A 91 -34.67 72.93 -80.10
C THR A 91 -34.31 71.44 -80.13
N LEU A 92 -34.40 70.78 -81.29
CA LEU A 92 -34.05 69.36 -81.43
C LEU A 92 -32.56 69.09 -81.11
N LYS A 93 -31.68 70.02 -81.51
CA LYS A 93 -30.25 69.91 -81.18
C LYS A 93 -30.03 70.03 -79.67
N ALA A 94 -30.79 70.89 -78.97
CA ALA A 94 -30.69 71.02 -77.52
C ALA A 94 -31.21 69.76 -76.80
N GLU A 95 -32.36 69.21 -77.22
CA GLU A 95 -32.90 67.96 -76.65
C GLU A 95 -31.98 66.76 -76.91
N TYR A 96 -31.40 66.65 -78.10
CA TYR A 96 -30.40 65.63 -78.39
C TYR A 96 -29.16 65.79 -77.49
N GLN A 97 -28.71 67.02 -77.29
CA GLN A 97 -27.56 67.32 -76.43
C GLN A 97 -27.83 66.91 -74.97
N GLU A 98 -29.01 67.25 -74.45
CA GLU A 98 -29.47 66.85 -73.11
C GLU A 98 -29.54 65.32 -72.97
N LYS A 99 -30.08 64.62 -73.98
CA LYS A 99 -30.15 63.16 -73.99
C LYS A 99 -28.78 62.49 -74.06
N VAL A 100 -27.84 63.07 -74.79
CA VAL A 100 -26.45 62.60 -74.83
C VAL A 100 -25.79 62.81 -73.47
N GLU A 101 -25.95 63.96 -72.84
CA GLU A 101 -25.41 64.25 -71.50
C GLU A 101 -25.99 63.30 -70.44
N GLU A 102 -27.30 63.01 -70.50
CA GLU A 102 -27.96 62.02 -69.64
C GLU A 102 -27.39 60.60 -69.85
N MET A 103 -27.24 60.20 -71.11
CA MET A 103 -26.69 58.89 -71.49
C MET A 103 -25.23 58.75 -71.06
N GLU A 104 -24.41 59.78 -71.25
CA GLU A 104 -23.01 59.83 -70.81
C GLU A 104 -22.91 59.71 -69.29
N GLY A 105 -23.78 60.41 -68.54
CA GLY A 105 -23.87 60.28 -67.09
C GLY A 105 -24.20 58.85 -66.65
N LEU A 106 -25.17 58.19 -67.30
CA LEU A 106 -25.52 56.80 -67.03
C LEU A 106 -24.35 55.85 -67.32
N ILE A 107 -23.66 56.02 -68.46
CA ILE A 107 -22.49 55.23 -68.82
C ILE A 107 -21.40 55.36 -67.75
N SER A 108 -21.09 56.58 -67.30
CA SER A 108 -20.11 56.79 -66.22
C SER A 108 -20.52 56.10 -64.92
N THR A 109 -21.79 56.18 -64.51
CA THR A 109 -22.26 55.48 -63.30
C THR A 109 -22.18 53.96 -63.42
N LEU A 110 -22.47 53.41 -64.61
CA LEU A 110 -22.36 51.98 -64.88
C LEU A 110 -20.91 51.51 -64.90
N GLN A 111 -19.99 52.30 -65.46
CA GLN A 111 -18.55 52.03 -65.45
C GLN A 111 -18.02 51.96 -64.01
N ILE A 112 -18.35 52.94 -63.16
CA ILE A 112 -17.96 52.93 -61.74
C ILE A 112 -18.50 51.67 -61.02
N ARG A 113 -19.78 51.34 -61.23
CA ARG A 113 -20.36 50.11 -60.64
C ARG A 113 -19.69 48.83 -61.13
N MET A 114 -19.31 48.77 -62.41
CA MET A 114 -18.61 47.62 -62.98
C MET A 114 -17.22 47.46 -62.35
N GLU A 115 -16.48 48.55 -62.19
CA GLU A 115 -15.18 48.56 -61.51
C GLU A 115 -15.30 48.13 -60.04
N GLU A 116 -16.29 48.62 -59.31
CA GLU A 116 -16.58 48.19 -57.93
C GLU A 116 -16.89 46.69 -57.85
N LEU A 117 -17.72 46.18 -58.76
CA LEU A 117 -18.04 44.75 -58.82
C LEU A 117 -16.82 43.91 -59.18
N GLN A 118 -15.95 44.42 -60.06
CA GLN A 118 -14.71 43.75 -60.42
C GLN A 118 -13.71 43.73 -59.26
N ALA A 119 -13.59 44.82 -58.51
CA ALA A 119 -12.79 44.86 -57.28
C ALA A 119 -13.34 43.88 -56.23
N LYS A 120 -14.66 43.85 -56.01
CA LYS A 120 -15.31 42.87 -55.12
C LYS A 120 -15.08 41.42 -55.57
N ARG A 121 -15.09 41.16 -56.88
CA ARG A 121 -14.78 39.83 -57.43
C ARG A 121 -13.34 39.43 -57.15
N GLN A 122 -12.40 40.35 -57.33
CA GLN A 122 -10.97 40.10 -57.05
C GLN A 122 -10.72 39.82 -55.56
N THR A 123 -11.35 40.58 -54.66
CA THR A 123 -11.23 40.34 -53.21
C THR A 123 -11.87 39.02 -52.78
N LEU A 124 -13.03 38.66 -53.34
CA LEU A 124 -13.64 37.34 -53.09
C LEU A 124 -12.75 36.20 -53.59
N ASN A 125 -12.14 36.34 -54.77
CA ASN A 125 -11.23 35.34 -55.30
C ASN A 125 -9.97 35.16 -54.43
N SER A 126 -9.40 36.24 -53.91
CA SER A 126 -8.23 36.15 -53.01
C SER A 126 -8.59 35.53 -51.66
N LEU A 127 -9.76 35.85 -51.10
CA LEU A 127 -10.26 35.23 -49.88
C LEU A 127 -10.56 33.74 -50.07
N LEU A 128 -11.17 33.34 -51.20
CA LEU A 128 -11.39 31.93 -51.53
C LEU A 128 -10.08 31.16 -51.61
N SER A 129 -9.08 31.69 -52.34
CA SER A 129 -7.76 31.08 -52.44
C SER A 129 -7.08 30.94 -51.06
N THR A 130 -7.22 31.93 -50.19
CA THR A 130 -6.69 31.90 -48.82
C THR A 130 -7.39 30.85 -47.97
N LEU A 131 -8.72 30.74 -48.04
CA LEU A 131 -9.49 29.73 -47.31
C LEU A 131 -9.15 28.32 -47.77
N GLU A 132 -8.95 28.11 -49.07
CA GLU A 132 -8.57 26.81 -49.64
C GLU A 132 -7.18 26.38 -49.13
N MET A 133 -6.22 27.30 -49.12
CA MET A 133 -4.90 27.07 -48.54
C MET A 133 -4.98 26.72 -47.04
N LYS A 134 -5.79 27.46 -46.27
CA LYS A 134 -5.99 27.21 -44.84
C LYS A 134 -6.66 25.87 -44.56
N LYS A 135 -7.61 25.47 -45.41
CA LYS A 135 -8.26 24.16 -45.33
C LYS A 135 -7.27 23.02 -45.52
N GLU A 136 -6.38 23.10 -46.50
CA GLU A 136 -5.35 22.08 -46.72
C GLU A 136 -4.30 22.07 -45.61
N GLU A 137 -3.90 23.25 -45.09
CA GLU A 137 -3.01 23.36 -43.92
C GLU A 137 -3.60 22.66 -42.68
N CYS A 138 -4.90 22.86 -42.41
CA CYS A 138 -5.61 22.19 -41.32
C CYS A 138 -5.65 20.67 -41.50
N LYS A 139 -5.99 20.18 -42.70
CA LYS A 139 -6.01 18.74 -42.99
C LYS A 139 -4.65 18.09 -42.80
N GLU A 140 -3.56 18.76 -43.21
CA GLU A 140 -2.22 18.21 -43.03
C GLU A 140 -1.81 18.19 -41.55
N LYS A 141 -2.13 19.25 -40.80
CA LYS A 141 -1.94 19.26 -39.34
C LYS A 141 -2.67 18.12 -38.65
N GLU A 142 -3.92 17.87 -39.00
CA GLU A 142 -4.70 16.73 -38.48
C GLU A 142 -4.08 15.37 -38.83
N ARG A 143 -3.56 15.20 -40.04
CA ARG A 143 -2.85 13.96 -40.42
C ARG A 143 -1.58 13.74 -39.61
N ILE A 144 -0.81 14.79 -39.37
CA ILE A 144 0.43 14.71 -38.59
C ILE A 144 0.11 14.35 -37.14
N THR A 145 -0.85 15.03 -36.51
CA THR A 145 -1.24 14.74 -35.12
C THR A 145 -1.84 13.35 -34.98
N ALA A 146 -2.68 12.90 -35.92
CA ALA A 146 -3.21 11.53 -35.92
C ALA A 146 -2.11 10.47 -36.01
N LYS A 147 -1.12 10.66 -36.90
CA LYS A 147 0.04 9.75 -37.01
C LYS A 147 0.90 9.75 -35.74
N GLN A 148 1.12 10.92 -35.13
CA GLN A 148 1.88 11.02 -33.88
C GLN A 148 1.15 10.32 -32.73
N ASN A 149 -0.14 10.55 -32.57
CA ASN A 149 -0.96 9.91 -31.54
C ASN A 149 -0.99 8.39 -31.73
N GLN A 150 -1.16 7.90 -32.95
CA GLN A 150 -1.14 6.47 -33.24
C GLN A 150 0.21 5.82 -32.88
N ARG A 151 1.33 6.51 -33.10
CA ARG A 151 2.67 6.00 -32.72
C ARG A 151 2.84 5.99 -31.20
N ALA A 152 2.42 7.06 -30.52
CA ALA A 152 2.47 7.14 -29.07
C ALA A 152 1.61 6.05 -28.40
N GLU A 153 0.40 5.83 -28.90
CA GLU A 153 -0.51 4.80 -28.39
C GLU A 153 0.07 3.39 -28.58
N LYS A 154 0.63 3.07 -29.75
CA LYS A 154 1.33 1.80 -29.98
C LYS A 154 2.51 1.63 -29.02
N GLN A 155 3.31 2.67 -28.83
CA GLN A 155 4.46 2.61 -27.94
C GLN A 155 4.06 2.37 -26.49
N ILE A 156 3.02 3.07 -26.02
CA ILE A 156 2.45 2.87 -24.68
C ILE A 156 1.89 1.45 -24.55
N SER A 157 1.20 0.94 -25.57
CA SER A 157 0.67 -0.43 -25.57
C SER A 157 1.78 -1.47 -25.40
N PHE A 158 2.88 -1.35 -26.16
CA PHE A 158 4.03 -2.25 -26.01
C PHE A 158 4.67 -2.15 -24.63
N GLN A 159 4.85 -0.93 -24.10
CA GLN A 159 5.41 -0.74 -22.75
C GLN A 159 4.53 -1.33 -21.64
N LEU A 160 3.21 -1.20 -21.78
CA LEU A 160 2.26 -1.78 -20.83
C LEU A 160 2.29 -3.31 -20.88
N GLU A 161 2.39 -3.89 -22.07
CA GLU A 161 2.47 -5.34 -22.26
C GLU A 161 3.78 -5.92 -21.66
N ASP A 162 4.92 -5.28 -21.92
CA ASP A 162 6.20 -5.66 -21.32
C ASP A 162 6.18 -5.56 -19.78
N SER A 163 5.61 -4.46 -19.25
CA SER A 163 5.47 -4.25 -17.80
C SER A 163 4.55 -5.29 -17.16
N LEU A 164 3.43 -5.61 -17.82
CA LEU A 164 2.48 -6.61 -17.36
C LEU A 164 3.12 -8.02 -17.36
N GLN A 165 3.85 -8.38 -18.40
CA GLN A 165 4.58 -9.64 -18.46
C GLN A 165 5.66 -9.72 -17.37
N ALA A 166 6.41 -8.63 -17.15
CA ALA A 166 7.40 -8.56 -16.08
C ALA A 166 6.76 -8.73 -14.69
N ALA A 167 5.62 -8.08 -14.44
CA ALA A 167 4.87 -8.21 -13.20
C ALA A 167 4.35 -9.64 -13.00
N GLN A 168 3.82 -10.28 -14.04
CA GLN A 168 3.37 -11.68 -14.00
C GLN A 168 4.52 -12.64 -13.67
N ASN A 169 5.67 -12.47 -14.33
CA ASN A 169 6.86 -13.28 -14.07
C ASN A 169 7.35 -13.12 -12.62
N ALA A 170 7.33 -11.88 -12.10
CA ALA A 170 7.68 -11.60 -10.71
C ALA A 170 6.68 -12.25 -9.73
N MET A 171 5.38 -12.19 -10.00
CA MET A 171 4.37 -12.88 -9.18
C MET A 171 4.59 -14.39 -9.15
N HIS A 172 4.81 -15.02 -10.30
CA HIS A 172 5.09 -16.47 -10.35
C HIS A 172 6.36 -16.86 -9.58
N LEU A 173 7.39 -16.02 -9.61
CA LEU A 173 8.60 -16.25 -8.80
C LEU A 173 8.28 -16.17 -7.30
N CYS A 174 7.52 -15.16 -6.88
CA CYS A 174 7.05 -15.00 -5.49
C CYS A 174 6.20 -16.20 -5.04
N ASP A 175 5.27 -16.67 -5.86
CA ASP A 175 4.42 -17.83 -5.56
C ASP A 175 5.27 -19.09 -5.36
N GLY A 176 6.29 -19.29 -6.21
CA GLY A 176 7.24 -20.39 -6.07
C GLY A 176 8.04 -20.31 -4.77
N GLN A 177 8.46 -19.11 -4.35
CA GLN A 177 9.15 -18.90 -3.07
C GLN A 177 8.22 -19.15 -1.87
N LEU A 178 6.98 -18.67 -1.94
CA LEU A 178 5.97 -18.91 -0.91
C LEU A 178 5.68 -20.39 -0.73
N SER A 179 5.56 -21.15 -1.82
CA SER A 179 5.39 -22.60 -1.75
C SER A 179 6.55 -23.29 -1.04
N LYS A 180 7.80 -22.92 -1.37
CA LYS A 180 8.99 -23.49 -0.72
C LYS A 180 9.01 -23.20 0.78
N LEU A 181 8.67 -21.97 1.18
CA LEU A 181 8.61 -21.59 2.59
C LEU A 181 7.51 -22.33 3.34
N LYS A 182 6.34 -22.54 2.72
CA LYS A 182 5.26 -23.36 3.29
C LYS A 182 5.73 -24.80 3.54
N ASP A 183 6.36 -25.42 2.55
CA ASP A 183 6.91 -26.78 2.70
C ASP A 183 7.94 -26.86 3.84
N GLU A 184 8.77 -25.84 4.00
CA GLU A 184 9.77 -25.80 5.07
C GLU A 184 9.12 -25.62 6.46
N ILE A 185 8.10 -24.76 6.56
CA ILE A 185 7.32 -24.60 7.79
C ILE A 185 6.66 -25.92 8.18
N GLU A 186 6.02 -26.62 7.24
CA GLU A 186 5.38 -27.91 7.51
C GLU A 186 6.39 -28.96 8.00
N LYS A 187 7.56 -29.04 7.36
CA LYS A 187 8.65 -29.94 7.80
C LYS A 187 9.13 -29.61 9.21
N ARG A 188 9.31 -28.33 9.54
CA ARG A 188 9.72 -27.89 10.88
C ARG A 188 8.63 -28.16 11.91
N GLN A 189 7.37 -27.95 11.56
CA GLN A 189 6.23 -28.22 12.43
C GLN A 189 6.10 -29.71 12.74
N ALA A 190 6.28 -30.58 11.75
CA ALA A 190 6.29 -32.04 11.96
C ALA A 190 7.36 -32.44 12.98
N ARG A 191 8.59 -31.90 12.85
CA ARG A 191 9.66 -32.16 13.82
C ARG A 191 9.32 -31.68 15.23
N ILE A 192 8.72 -30.49 15.36
CA ILE A 192 8.29 -29.97 16.67
C ILE A 192 7.27 -30.91 17.31
N ASN A 193 6.34 -31.45 16.52
CA ASN A 193 5.34 -32.40 17.01
C ASN A 193 6.01 -33.70 17.49
N ASP A 194 6.98 -34.24 16.74
CA ASP A 194 7.75 -35.44 17.13
C ASP A 194 8.49 -35.23 18.47
N TRP A 195 9.17 -34.09 18.61
CA TRP A 195 9.88 -33.74 19.86
C TRP A 195 8.92 -33.53 21.04
N THR A 196 7.76 -32.96 20.77
CA THR A 196 6.71 -32.75 21.78
C THR A 196 6.21 -34.10 22.29
N LEU A 197 5.91 -35.05 21.40
CA LEU A 197 5.51 -36.41 21.78
C LEU A 197 6.58 -37.11 22.61
N LEU A 198 7.85 -37.01 22.21
CA LEU A 198 8.95 -37.62 22.96
C LEU A 198 9.08 -37.00 24.36
N ARG A 199 9.05 -35.67 24.45
CA ARG A 199 9.10 -34.95 25.73
C ARG A 199 7.95 -35.37 26.63
N ASP A 200 6.73 -35.42 26.10
CA ASP A 200 5.54 -35.76 26.89
C ASP A 200 5.59 -37.22 27.36
N GLY A 201 6.10 -38.14 26.52
CA GLY A 201 6.40 -39.52 26.91
C GLY A 201 7.42 -39.61 28.05
N LEU A 202 8.54 -38.88 27.94
CA LEU A 202 9.55 -38.82 29.00
C LEU A 202 9.00 -38.19 30.29
N GLN A 203 8.22 -37.13 30.19
CA GLN A 203 7.59 -36.48 31.33
C GLN A 203 6.60 -37.43 32.03
N SER A 204 5.85 -38.24 31.27
CA SER A 204 4.98 -39.28 31.82
C SER A 204 5.79 -40.32 32.60
N LEU A 205 6.92 -40.78 32.06
CA LEU A 205 7.79 -41.74 32.76
C LEU A 205 8.38 -41.15 34.05
N VAL A 206 8.85 -39.90 34.00
CA VAL A 206 9.39 -39.19 35.18
C VAL A 206 8.31 -39.02 36.25
N THR A 207 7.09 -38.60 35.87
CA THR A 207 6.00 -38.39 36.82
C THR A 207 5.51 -39.71 37.45
N MET A 208 5.43 -40.79 36.67
CA MET A 208 5.12 -42.13 37.21
C MET A 208 6.20 -42.59 38.19
N THR A 209 7.46 -42.40 37.84
CA THR A 209 8.60 -42.77 38.69
C THR A 209 8.59 -41.97 40.00
N HIS A 210 8.41 -40.65 39.91
CA HIS A 210 8.38 -39.77 41.08
C HIS A 210 7.20 -40.06 42.02
N ARG A 211 6.04 -40.51 41.50
CA ARG A 211 4.88 -40.88 42.34
C ARG A 211 5.18 -42.08 43.26
N GLY A 212 6.09 -42.97 42.86
CA GLY A 212 6.48 -44.14 43.64
C GLY A 212 7.76 -43.96 44.47
N MET A 213 8.47 -42.85 44.32
CA MET A 213 9.72 -42.61 45.04
C MET A 213 9.45 -42.08 46.45
N GLN A 214 10.04 -42.73 47.44
CA GLN A 214 10.06 -42.32 48.85
C GLN A 214 11.28 -41.42 49.16
N TYR A 215 11.86 -40.82 48.13
CA TYR A 215 13.00 -39.92 48.24
C TYR A 215 12.93 -38.84 47.18
N ARG A 216 13.48 -37.67 47.52
CA ARG A 216 13.62 -36.51 46.66
C ARG A 216 15.10 -36.29 46.36
N LEU A 217 15.45 -36.31 45.09
CA LEU A 217 16.80 -35.97 44.65
C LEU A 217 17.01 -34.45 44.76
N LEU A 218 18.03 -34.03 45.51
CA LEU A 218 18.35 -32.62 45.74
C LEU A 218 19.42 -32.13 44.77
N SER A 219 20.50 -32.90 44.61
CA SER A 219 21.59 -32.56 43.70
C SER A 219 22.26 -33.82 43.16
N VAL A 220 22.82 -33.67 41.96
CA VAL A 220 23.58 -34.70 41.25
C VAL A 220 24.88 -34.08 40.79
N SER A 221 25.99 -34.73 41.12
CA SER A 221 27.31 -34.44 40.57
C SER A 221 27.98 -35.75 40.11
N PRO A 222 29.08 -35.68 39.34
CA PRO A 222 29.78 -36.88 38.87
C PRO A 222 30.26 -37.84 39.98
N SER A 223 30.46 -37.34 41.19
CA SER A 223 31.01 -38.11 42.32
C SER A 223 30.16 -38.04 43.59
N GLU A 224 29.02 -37.37 43.55
CA GLU A 224 28.19 -37.12 44.75
C GLU A 224 26.71 -36.99 44.38
N LEU A 225 25.86 -37.70 45.11
CA LEU A 225 24.41 -37.60 45.05
C LEU A 225 23.87 -37.16 46.41
N CYS A 226 23.04 -36.11 46.44
CA CYS A 226 22.33 -35.71 47.65
C CYS A 226 20.85 -35.99 47.49
N LEU A 227 20.29 -36.70 48.47
CA LEU A 227 18.91 -37.20 48.49
C LEU A 227 18.25 -36.80 49.82
N GLU A 228 16.94 -36.62 49.80
CA GLU A 228 16.10 -36.51 50.99
C GLU A 228 15.11 -37.66 51.00
N ILE A 229 15.18 -38.52 52.00
CA ILE A 229 14.19 -39.58 52.21
C ILE A 229 12.94 -38.92 52.79
N LEU A 230 11.81 -39.18 52.14
CA LEU A 230 10.49 -38.68 52.51
C LEU A 230 9.72 -39.79 53.21
N THR A 231 9.01 -39.44 54.29
CA THR A 231 8.11 -40.35 54.99
C THR A 231 6.71 -40.28 54.37
N HIS A 232 6.00 -41.41 54.35
CA HIS A 232 4.73 -41.52 53.62
C HIS A 232 3.63 -40.64 54.23
N ALA A 233 2.73 -40.17 53.37
CA ALA A 233 1.48 -39.55 53.81
C ALA A 233 0.60 -40.59 54.53
N GLY A 234 0.64 -40.59 55.87
CA GLY A 234 -0.12 -41.49 56.73
C GLY A 234 0.60 -41.93 58.00
N GLU A 235 1.94 -41.87 58.02
CA GLU A 235 2.75 -42.09 59.21
C GLU A 235 2.95 -40.78 59.99
N LYS A 236 3.38 -40.85 61.25
CA LYS A 236 3.64 -39.68 62.10
C LYS A 236 4.58 -38.70 61.36
N PRO A 237 4.36 -37.37 61.46
CA PRO A 237 5.15 -36.40 60.71
C PRO A 237 6.60 -36.48 61.17
N LEU A 238 7.44 -37.05 60.32
CA LEU A 238 8.89 -37.09 60.46
C LEU A 238 9.50 -36.11 59.48
N GLU A 239 10.49 -35.36 59.94
CA GLU A 239 11.26 -34.50 59.06
C GLU A 239 12.02 -35.30 58.00
N PRO A 240 12.20 -34.78 56.77
CA PRO A 240 12.96 -35.48 55.73
C PRO A 240 14.39 -35.79 56.15
N LEU A 241 14.84 -37.02 55.93
CA LEU A 241 16.21 -37.44 56.25
C LEU A 241 17.13 -37.17 55.05
N ARG A 242 18.13 -36.31 55.23
CA ARG A 242 19.08 -35.99 54.17
C ARG A 242 20.25 -36.98 54.17
N VAL A 243 20.53 -37.53 52.99
CA VAL A 243 21.59 -38.51 52.77
C VAL A 243 22.47 -38.06 51.61
N THR A 244 23.78 -38.18 51.79
CA THR A 244 24.77 -37.91 50.75
C THR A 244 25.48 -39.21 50.40
N ILE A 245 25.58 -39.51 49.11
CA ILE A 245 26.28 -40.67 48.58
C ILE A 245 27.45 -40.17 47.74
N THR A 246 28.65 -40.36 48.24
CA THR A 246 29.88 -40.07 47.49
C THR A 246 30.36 -41.32 46.78
N MET A 247 30.63 -41.19 45.49
CA MET A 247 31.06 -42.28 44.61
C MET A 247 32.55 -42.11 44.30
N THR A 248 33.29 -43.20 44.42
CA THR A 248 34.73 -43.22 44.14
C THR A 248 35.00 -43.84 42.76
N THR A 249 36.15 -43.53 42.17
CA THR A 249 36.62 -44.11 40.91
C THR A 249 36.90 -45.62 40.96
N LYS A 250 36.81 -46.23 42.15
CA LYS A 250 37.06 -47.67 42.39
C LYS A 250 35.76 -48.47 42.53
N ASP A 251 34.64 -47.99 41.99
CA ASP A 251 33.32 -48.62 42.06
C ASP A 251 32.83 -48.84 43.52
N LYS A 252 33.17 -47.91 44.40
CA LYS A 252 32.73 -47.90 45.81
C LYS A 252 31.96 -46.65 46.13
N PHE A 253 30.96 -46.78 47.00
CA PHE A 253 30.22 -45.67 47.58
C PHE A 253 30.58 -45.46 49.05
N HIS A 254 30.40 -44.23 49.50
CA HIS A 254 30.34 -43.84 50.89
C HIS A 254 29.04 -43.05 51.10
N LEU A 255 28.11 -43.66 51.82
CA LEU A 255 26.82 -43.08 52.17
C LEU A 255 26.94 -42.48 53.55
N GLN A 256 26.61 -41.21 53.68
CA GLN A 256 26.59 -40.48 54.93
C GLN A 256 25.20 -39.90 55.15
N VAL A 257 24.62 -40.21 56.31
CA VAL A 257 23.43 -39.52 56.78
C VAL A 257 23.87 -38.15 57.30
N LEU A 258 23.42 -37.07 56.65
CA LEU A 258 23.76 -35.71 57.07
C LEU A 258 23.01 -35.38 58.35
N GLN A 259 23.75 -35.08 59.41
CA GLN A 259 23.17 -34.70 60.69
C GLN A 259 22.37 -33.40 60.53
N GLY A 260 21.08 -33.52 60.87
CA GLY A 260 20.13 -32.42 60.86
C GLY A 260 19.13 -32.60 62.01
N THR A 261 18.00 -31.91 61.90
CA THR A 261 16.91 -31.95 62.88
C THR A 261 16.21 -33.33 62.99
N ALA A 262 16.48 -34.24 62.04
CA ALA A 262 15.87 -35.56 61.92
C ALA A 262 16.22 -36.57 63.04
N GLY A 263 17.31 -36.38 63.80
CA GLY A 263 17.58 -37.11 65.05
C GLY A 263 18.07 -38.57 64.93
N LEU A 264 18.43 -39.07 63.74
CA LEU A 264 19.05 -40.38 63.56
C LEU A 264 20.57 -40.32 63.85
N VAL A 265 21.17 -41.44 64.27
CA VAL A 265 22.62 -41.59 64.43
C VAL A 265 23.32 -41.28 63.10
N GLU A 266 24.44 -40.54 63.13
CA GLU A 266 25.34 -40.41 61.98
C GLU A 266 25.88 -41.79 61.62
N GLU A 267 25.21 -42.46 60.68
CA GLU A 267 25.67 -43.71 60.11
C GLU A 267 26.40 -43.42 58.80
N ALA A 268 27.62 -43.95 58.72
CA ALA A 268 28.40 -43.98 57.50
C ALA A 268 28.48 -45.42 56.99
N MET A 269 27.92 -45.67 55.81
CA MET A 269 27.97 -46.97 55.16
C MET A 269 28.93 -46.92 53.98
N ASN A 270 29.74 -47.96 53.81
CA ASN A 270 30.67 -48.08 52.70
C ASN A 270 30.45 -49.41 52.01
N GLY A 271 30.46 -49.42 50.69
CA GLY A 271 30.29 -50.65 49.94
C GLY A 271 30.57 -50.51 48.44
N PRO A 272 30.42 -51.60 47.69
CA PRO A 272 30.40 -51.59 46.23
C PRO A 272 29.19 -50.81 45.71
N LEU A 273 29.33 -50.07 44.60
CA LEU A 273 28.26 -49.21 44.05
C LEU A 273 26.94 -49.97 43.79
N ARG A 274 27.02 -51.24 43.40
CA ARG A 274 25.85 -52.13 43.21
C ARG A 274 25.02 -52.40 44.46
N GLN A 275 25.53 -52.09 45.66
CA GLN A 275 24.84 -52.27 46.94
C GLN A 275 24.25 -50.97 47.49
N VAL A 276 24.35 -49.85 46.76
CA VAL A 276 23.82 -48.56 47.21
C VAL A 276 22.33 -48.61 47.50
N SER A 277 21.55 -49.32 46.68
CA SER A 277 20.10 -49.46 46.90
C SER A 277 19.79 -50.15 48.21
N VAL A 278 20.51 -51.23 48.53
CA VAL A 278 20.35 -51.99 49.78
C VAL A 278 20.73 -51.12 50.98
N ALA A 279 21.85 -50.40 50.90
CA ALA A 279 22.27 -49.50 51.97
C ALA A 279 21.26 -48.35 52.19
N LEU A 280 20.65 -47.82 51.13
CA LEU A 280 19.59 -46.82 51.24
C LEU A 280 18.33 -47.41 51.89
N GLU A 281 17.92 -48.62 51.50
CA GLU A 281 16.79 -49.32 52.10
C GLU A 281 17.02 -49.58 53.60
N GLU A 282 18.23 -50.00 54.01
CA GLU A 282 18.59 -50.18 55.42
C GLU A 282 18.48 -48.88 56.22
N VAL A 283 18.96 -47.76 55.66
CA VAL A 283 18.85 -46.44 56.32
C VAL A 283 17.38 -46.00 56.42
N MET A 284 16.59 -46.22 55.37
CA MET A 284 15.17 -45.93 55.35
C MET A 284 14.40 -46.74 56.40
N GLU A 285 14.63 -48.06 56.44
CA GLU A 285 13.96 -48.97 57.38
C GLU A 285 14.32 -48.61 58.84
N LYS A 286 15.60 -48.33 59.12
CA LYS A 286 16.03 -47.85 60.45
C LYS A 286 15.33 -46.55 60.84
N TYR A 287 15.28 -45.58 59.92
CA TYR A 287 14.64 -44.28 60.18
C TYR A 287 13.15 -44.43 60.50
N ILE A 288 12.44 -45.21 59.69
CA ILE A 288 11.00 -45.47 59.86
C ILE A 288 10.74 -46.27 61.15
N SER A 289 11.57 -47.28 61.46
CA SER A 289 11.42 -48.11 62.67
C SER A 289 11.52 -47.30 63.98
N GLN A 290 12.28 -46.20 63.97
CA GLN A 290 12.43 -45.28 65.11
C GLN A 290 11.42 -44.13 65.07
N GLY A 291 10.46 -44.17 64.15
CA GLY A 291 9.63 -43.03 63.80
C GLY A 291 8.78 -42.49 64.95
N GLU A 292 8.30 -43.34 65.86
CA GLU A 292 7.51 -42.88 67.01
C GLU A 292 8.32 -42.02 67.98
N MET A 293 9.52 -42.49 68.33
CA MET A 293 10.45 -41.77 69.21
C MET A 293 10.94 -40.48 68.54
N LEU A 294 11.36 -40.57 67.28
CA LEU A 294 11.90 -39.42 66.55
C LEU A 294 10.84 -38.35 66.33
N SER A 295 9.60 -38.72 66.01
CA SER A 295 8.50 -37.76 65.85
C SER A 295 8.18 -37.05 67.17
N GLU A 296 8.22 -37.77 68.30
CA GLU A 296 8.05 -37.16 69.63
C GLU A 296 9.19 -36.17 69.92
N ILE A 297 10.45 -36.57 69.74
CA ILE A 297 11.62 -35.70 69.97
C ILE A 297 11.58 -34.46 69.06
N GLN A 298 11.26 -34.62 67.78
CA GLN A 298 11.12 -33.52 66.82
C GLN A 298 10.01 -32.54 67.26
N SER A 299 8.86 -33.07 67.70
CA SER A 299 7.78 -32.24 68.25
C SER A 299 8.19 -31.49 69.52
N LEU A 300 8.98 -32.12 70.40
CA LEU A 300 9.44 -31.51 71.65
C LEU A 300 10.48 -30.40 71.41
N ARG A 301 11.29 -30.52 70.36
CA ARG A 301 12.29 -29.51 69.99
C ARG A 301 11.66 -28.16 69.63
N ALA A 302 10.42 -28.16 69.13
CA ALA A 302 9.68 -26.92 68.89
C ALA A 302 9.20 -26.23 70.18
N ARG A 303 9.08 -26.98 71.29
CA ARG A 303 8.54 -26.50 72.57
C ARG A 303 9.60 -26.25 73.64
N TYR A 304 10.70 -26.99 73.60
CA TYR A 304 11.71 -27.04 74.65
C TYR A 304 13.11 -26.90 74.06
N ALA A 305 14.01 -26.27 74.82
CA ALA A 305 15.43 -26.24 74.50
C ALA A 305 16.04 -27.61 74.81
N ILE A 306 15.95 -28.52 73.84
CA ILE A 306 16.44 -29.89 73.94
C ILE A 306 17.49 -30.19 72.87
N ASP A 307 18.49 -30.95 73.26
CA ASP A 307 19.46 -31.58 72.36
C ASP A 307 19.33 -33.09 72.47
N TRP A 308 19.24 -33.77 71.33
CA TRP A 308 19.18 -35.22 71.26
C TRP A 308 20.52 -35.76 70.77
N CYS A 309 21.08 -36.70 71.52
CA CYS A 309 22.31 -37.41 71.23
C CYS A 309 21.98 -38.87 70.87
N PRO A 310 21.80 -39.21 69.58
CA PRO A 310 21.29 -40.51 69.16
C PRO A 310 22.22 -41.66 69.55
N ALA A 311 23.54 -41.46 69.46
CA ALA A 311 24.55 -42.48 69.75
C ALA A 311 24.52 -42.95 71.22
N GLU A 312 24.17 -42.05 72.15
CA GLU A 312 24.06 -42.34 73.58
C GLU A 312 22.62 -42.60 74.04
N LYS A 313 21.65 -42.50 73.11
CA LYS A 313 20.21 -42.48 73.39
C LYS A 313 19.85 -41.50 74.52
N LEU A 314 20.46 -40.31 74.48
CA LEU A 314 20.42 -39.31 75.55
C LEU A 314 19.74 -38.03 75.06
N LEU A 315 18.71 -37.60 75.78
CA LEU A 315 18.06 -36.30 75.59
C LEU A 315 18.52 -35.35 76.69
N ILE A 316 19.07 -34.21 76.28
CA ILE A 316 19.53 -33.14 77.14
C ILE A 316 18.47 -32.05 77.10
N PHE A 317 17.90 -31.71 78.25
CA PHE A 317 16.92 -30.64 78.38
C PHE A 317 17.50 -29.47 79.17
N LEU A 318 17.59 -28.32 78.52
CA LEU A 318 17.99 -27.07 79.13
C LEU A 318 16.75 -26.34 79.64
N LYS A 319 16.47 -26.47 80.95
CA LYS A 319 15.34 -25.79 81.57
C LYS A 319 15.59 -24.30 81.76
N THR A 320 16.79 -23.96 82.25
CA THR A 320 17.29 -22.58 82.38
C THR A 320 18.78 -22.57 82.09
N ALA A 321 19.40 -21.39 81.97
CA ALA A 321 20.84 -21.26 81.72
C ALA A 321 21.74 -21.99 82.74
N THR A 322 21.23 -22.32 83.93
CA THR A 322 21.97 -23.01 84.99
C THR A 322 21.45 -24.40 85.34
N LYS A 323 20.35 -24.86 84.70
CA LYS A 323 19.67 -26.11 85.02
C LYS A 323 19.54 -27.01 83.80
N VAL A 324 20.21 -28.16 83.84
CA VAL A 324 20.26 -29.13 82.74
C VAL A 324 19.81 -30.50 83.24
N CYS A 325 18.83 -31.09 82.55
CA CYS A 325 18.34 -32.44 82.82
C CYS A 325 18.81 -33.39 81.73
N HIS A 326 19.20 -34.60 82.11
CA HIS A 326 19.64 -35.64 81.18
C HIS A 326 18.68 -36.82 81.28
N LEU A 327 18.02 -37.18 80.19
CA LEU A 327 17.09 -38.31 80.10
C LEU A 327 17.64 -39.37 79.15
N ARG A 328 17.67 -40.63 79.58
CA ARG A 328 18.01 -41.77 78.74
C ARG A 328 16.75 -42.39 78.18
N VAL A 329 16.82 -42.76 76.92
CA VAL A 329 15.78 -43.53 76.24
C VAL A 329 16.26 -44.98 76.11
N GLU A 330 15.52 -45.91 76.67
CA GLU A 330 15.80 -47.35 76.55
C GLU A 330 15.44 -47.87 75.15
N GLU A 331 15.96 -49.05 74.81
CA GLU A 331 15.67 -49.69 73.53
C GLU A 331 14.20 -50.11 73.41
N GLY A 332 13.62 -49.92 72.24
CA GLY A 332 12.20 -50.20 71.98
C GLY A 332 11.23 -49.13 72.48
N TYR A 333 11.72 -47.98 72.97
CA TYR A 333 10.88 -46.82 73.29
C TYR A 333 10.20 -46.24 72.03
N PRO A 334 8.93 -45.78 72.10
CA PRO A 334 8.06 -45.70 73.29
C PRO A 334 7.24 -46.97 73.57
N SER A 335 7.26 -47.97 72.67
CA SER A 335 6.38 -49.14 72.76
C SER A 335 6.72 -50.10 73.91
N HIS A 336 8.00 -50.41 74.12
CA HIS A 336 8.46 -51.38 75.13
C HIS A 336 9.62 -50.85 75.99
N GLY A 337 10.34 -49.84 75.50
CA GLY A 337 11.38 -49.13 76.25
C GLY A 337 10.82 -47.93 77.02
N ARG A 338 11.59 -47.40 77.97
CA ARG A 338 11.19 -46.29 78.83
C ARG A 338 12.13 -45.09 78.70
N ALA A 339 11.60 -43.91 79.00
CA ALA A 339 12.41 -42.72 79.25
C ALA A 339 12.72 -42.64 80.75
N VAL A 340 14.00 -42.43 81.11
CA VAL A 340 14.47 -42.42 82.49
C VAL A 340 15.33 -41.19 82.74
N LEU A 341 15.04 -40.44 83.80
CA LEU A 341 15.88 -39.33 84.24
C LEU A 341 17.21 -39.88 84.81
N LEU A 342 18.32 -39.49 84.20
CA LEU A 342 19.67 -39.90 84.63
C LEU A 342 20.28 -38.95 85.65
N SER A 343 20.14 -37.65 85.42
CA SER A 343 20.71 -36.63 86.29
C SER A 343 20.09 -35.27 86.04
N VAL A 344 20.07 -34.46 87.10
CA VAL A 344 19.75 -33.04 87.03
C VAL A 344 20.96 -32.28 87.56
N ARG A 345 21.44 -31.30 86.79
CA ARG A 345 22.55 -30.44 87.17
C ARG A 345 22.06 -29.03 87.42
N LYS A 346 22.44 -28.44 88.55
CA LYS A 346 22.22 -27.03 88.88
C LYS A 346 23.56 -26.35 89.16
N ASP A 347 23.89 -25.31 88.41
CA ASP A 347 25.17 -24.60 88.51
C ASP A 347 26.38 -25.55 88.40
N GLY A 348 26.24 -26.62 87.60
CA GLY A 348 27.25 -27.66 87.41
C GLY A 348 27.25 -28.80 88.45
N ASN A 349 26.52 -28.65 89.56
CA ASN A 349 26.44 -29.66 90.62
C ASN A 349 25.27 -30.63 90.39
N LEU A 350 25.48 -31.91 90.71
CA LEU A 350 24.43 -32.95 90.64
C LEU A 350 23.43 -32.77 91.79
N LEU A 351 22.14 -32.76 91.45
CA LEU A 351 21.05 -32.81 92.41
C LEU A 351 20.64 -34.26 92.69
N ASP A 352 20.10 -34.50 93.88
CA ASP A 352 19.43 -35.77 94.18
C ASP A 352 18.14 -35.88 93.36
N ILE A 353 17.99 -37.01 92.66
CA ILE A 353 16.89 -37.27 91.74
C ILE A 353 15.93 -38.35 92.26
N ASN A 354 16.18 -38.93 93.44
CA ASN A 354 15.41 -40.05 93.97
C ASN A 354 13.91 -39.73 94.16
N ASP A 355 13.60 -38.46 94.48
CA ASP A 355 12.22 -37.98 94.68
C ASP A 355 11.59 -37.41 93.39
N LEU A 356 12.32 -37.41 92.27
CA LEU A 356 11.88 -36.80 91.01
C LEU A 356 11.26 -37.83 90.08
N GLN A 357 9.96 -38.08 90.25
CA GLN A 357 9.20 -38.97 89.37
C GLN A 357 7.87 -38.32 88.93
N PRO A 358 7.54 -38.35 87.63
CA PRO A 358 6.22 -37.94 87.13
C PRO A 358 5.10 -38.81 87.73
N PRO A 359 3.87 -38.28 87.85
CA PRO A 359 2.73 -39.00 88.43
C PRO A 359 2.22 -40.17 87.55
N VAL A 360 2.61 -40.20 86.27
CA VAL A 360 2.21 -41.23 85.31
C VAL A 360 3.11 -42.47 85.44
N GLN A 361 2.52 -43.67 85.34
CA GLN A 361 3.29 -44.91 85.28
C GLN A 361 3.91 -45.05 83.88
N HIS A 362 5.25 -45.14 83.82
CA HIS A 362 6.04 -45.19 82.57
C HIS A 362 5.96 -43.92 81.72
N PRO A 363 6.43 -42.79 82.25
CA PRO A 363 6.30 -41.51 81.56
C PRO A 363 7.09 -41.47 80.25
N VAL A 364 6.43 -40.97 79.20
CA VAL A 364 7.07 -40.66 77.91
C VAL A 364 7.89 -39.37 78.01
N LEU A 365 8.76 -39.09 77.04
CA LEU A 365 9.61 -37.89 77.02
C LEU A 365 8.78 -36.61 77.14
N THR A 366 7.62 -36.56 76.50
CA THR A 366 6.69 -35.42 76.60
C THR A 366 6.26 -35.18 78.05
N GLU A 367 5.84 -36.23 78.76
CA GLU A 367 5.38 -36.15 80.15
C GLU A 367 6.54 -35.83 81.10
N TRP A 368 7.72 -36.38 80.85
CA TRP A 368 8.94 -36.02 81.57
C TRP A 368 9.26 -34.53 81.43
N LEU A 369 9.29 -34.00 80.21
CA LEU A 369 9.60 -32.59 79.99
C LEU A 369 8.53 -31.66 80.56
N GLU A 370 7.25 -32.03 80.47
CA GLU A 370 6.15 -31.29 81.11
C GLU A 370 6.29 -31.25 82.64
N PHE A 371 6.62 -32.38 83.27
CA PHE A 371 6.89 -32.46 84.70
C PHE A 371 8.13 -31.64 85.09
N LEU A 372 9.27 -31.85 84.43
CA LEU A 372 10.53 -31.18 84.73
C LEU A 372 10.43 -29.66 84.52
N SER A 373 9.69 -29.22 83.51
CA SER A 373 9.45 -27.79 83.25
C SER A 373 8.56 -27.15 84.33
N SER A 374 7.53 -27.86 84.80
CA SER A 374 6.53 -27.34 85.76
C SER A 374 6.97 -27.48 87.23
N ASN A 375 7.94 -28.34 87.52
CA ASN A 375 8.40 -28.57 88.90
C ASN A 375 9.33 -27.43 89.36
N PRO A 376 8.98 -26.63 90.39
CA PRO A 376 9.80 -25.49 90.83
C PRO A 376 11.10 -25.90 91.53
N ASN A 377 11.18 -27.14 92.03
CA ASN A 377 12.33 -27.66 92.77
C ASN A 377 13.50 -28.06 91.87
N ILE A 378 13.29 -28.09 90.55
CA ILE A 378 14.28 -28.43 89.52
C ILE A 378 14.81 -27.20 88.85
#